data_AF-A1U6J1-F1
#
_entry.id   AF-A1U6J1-F1
#
_cell.length_a   1.000
_cell.length_b   1.000
_cell.length_c   1.000
_cell.angle_alpha   90.00
_cell.angle_beta   90.00
_cell.angle_gamma   90.00
#
_symmetry.space_group_name_H-M   'P 1'
#
loop_
_entity.id
_entity.type
_entity.pdbx_description
1 polymer ?
#
loop_
_entity_poly.entity_id
_entity_poly.type
_entity_poly.pdbx_seq_one_letter_code
_entity_poly.pdbx_strand_id
1 'polypeptide(L)'
;MFLRQGVSLSVVVLAGALISACASSPTKTGLSEFGRYQCGQLEVTVTSSGDDELVGLEYLNRRVLLKPAESASGALFVAPGDPDTRFWSKGERATLSLRGETLPECLEPGAIESSFRGIGTEPFWSVVIENGQMRLTRPYDQQVTEDIRLNEILANRHGRAYEATLGDERMEVRIAHQLCEDQMAGAQYPAQVRLTLGDETFEGCGGDRQRLFRGAEWVVEDLAGAGIIDRSRMTLRFLADNRVAGRASCNRYMGSNNLTGEGLSFSLQATTMMACAPALMNQERRFLELLEEVTDGRIGRHGELLLQTPAGDTIKAFQSEVESP
;
A
#
# COMPACT_ATOMS: atom_id res chain seq x y z
N MET A 1 18.78 -83.86 -52.86
CA MET A 1 18.80 -84.36 -51.47
C MET A 1 18.25 -83.26 -50.59
N PHE A 2 17.03 -83.49 -50.10
CA PHE A 2 16.20 -82.78 -49.11
C PHE A 2 16.42 -81.28 -48.80
N LEU A 3 15.38 -80.50 -49.14
CA LEU A 3 15.01 -79.24 -48.50
C LEU A 3 14.90 -79.38 -46.97
N ARG A 4 15.35 -78.37 -46.23
CA ARG A 4 14.74 -77.99 -44.96
C ARG A 4 14.71 -76.46 -44.83
N GLN A 5 13.50 -75.94 -44.90
CA GLN A 5 13.12 -74.58 -44.53
C GLN A 5 13.30 -74.42 -43.02
N GLY A 6 14.02 -73.38 -42.62
CA GLY A 6 14.05 -72.87 -41.24
C GLY A 6 13.47 -71.46 -41.25
N VAL A 7 12.19 -71.34 -40.93
CA VAL A 7 11.54 -70.07 -40.62
C VAL A 7 12.06 -69.62 -39.26
N SER A 8 12.79 -68.51 -39.20
CA SER A 8 13.04 -67.82 -37.94
C SER A 8 12.34 -66.48 -37.96
N LEU A 9 11.39 -66.36 -37.04
CA LEU A 9 10.56 -65.19 -36.79
C LEU A 9 11.40 -63.94 -36.58
N SER A 10 11.07 -62.89 -37.33
CA SER A 10 11.41 -61.51 -37.01
C SER A 10 10.74 -61.13 -35.69
N VAL A 11 11.53 -61.02 -34.62
CA VAL A 11 11.08 -60.37 -33.38
C VAL A 11 11.29 -58.88 -33.55
N VAL A 12 10.24 -58.17 -33.96
CA VAL A 12 10.19 -56.71 -33.84
C VAL A 12 9.99 -56.40 -32.37
N VAL A 13 11.08 -56.09 -31.66
CA VAL A 13 10.99 -55.46 -30.34
C VAL A 13 10.54 -54.03 -30.60
N LEU A 14 9.23 -53.79 -30.53
CA LEU A 14 8.67 -52.47 -30.27
C LEU A 14 9.16 -52.07 -28.88
N ALA A 15 10.31 -51.41 -28.81
CA ALA A 15 10.69 -50.64 -27.64
C ALA A 15 9.66 -49.51 -27.53
N GLY A 16 8.60 -49.78 -26.75
CA GLY A 16 7.68 -48.75 -26.31
C GLY A 16 8.50 -47.73 -25.53
N ALA A 17 8.86 -46.63 -26.19
CA ALA A 17 9.28 -45.44 -25.51
C ALA A 17 8.06 -44.98 -24.69
N LEU A 18 8.05 -45.38 -23.41
CA LEU A 18 7.26 -44.68 -22.40
C LEU A 18 7.86 -43.28 -22.35
N ILE A 19 7.34 -42.40 -23.20
CA ILE A 19 7.42 -40.97 -22.98
C ILE A 19 6.68 -40.80 -21.66
N SER A 20 7.44 -40.77 -20.57
CA SER A 20 6.97 -40.20 -19.32
C SER A 20 6.74 -38.74 -19.64
N ALA A 21 5.54 -38.45 -20.16
CA ALA A 21 4.99 -37.13 -20.15
C ALA A 21 4.82 -36.81 -18.66
N CYS A 22 5.89 -36.28 -18.06
CA CYS A 22 5.74 -35.38 -16.95
C CYS A 22 4.92 -34.23 -17.52
N ALA A 23 3.60 -34.38 -17.51
CA ALA A 23 2.70 -33.26 -17.43
C ALA A 23 3.02 -32.62 -16.08
N SER A 24 4.09 -31.83 -16.03
CA SER A 24 4.19 -30.74 -15.08
C SER A 24 3.03 -29.83 -15.46
N SER A 25 1.86 -30.12 -14.88
CA SER A 25 0.87 -29.08 -14.67
C SER A 25 1.63 -27.89 -14.11
N PRO A 26 1.42 -26.66 -14.62
CA PRO A 26 2.02 -25.50 -14.00
C PRO A 26 1.65 -25.59 -12.52
N THR A 27 2.67 -25.66 -11.67
CA THR A 27 2.50 -25.54 -10.23
C THR A 27 1.61 -24.33 -10.05
N LYS A 28 0.37 -24.55 -9.59
CA LYS A 28 -0.47 -23.48 -9.11
C LYS A 28 0.17 -23.05 -7.80
N THR A 29 1.21 -22.22 -7.90
CA THR A 29 1.71 -21.40 -6.81
C THR A 29 0.64 -20.33 -6.60
N GLY A 30 -0.49 -20.76 -6.02
CA GLY A 30 -1.49 -19.85 -5.51
C GLY A 30 -0.86 -19.19 -4.29
N LEU A 31 -0.65 -17.87 -4.40
CA LEU A 31 -0.02 -16.96 -3.44
C LEU A 31 1.53 -16.97 -3.56
N SER A 32 2.15 -15.80 -3.74
CA SER A 32 3.56 -15.66 -3.36
C SER A 32 3.63 -16.04 -1.87
N GLU A 33 4.65 -16.78 -1.43
CA GLU A 33 4.75 -17.34 -0.06
C GLU A 33 4.13 -16.39 0.99
N PHE A 34 3.05 -16.83 1.69
CA PHE A 34 2.26 -16.02 2.63
C PHE A 34 3.08 -14.91 3.29
N GLY A 35 2.79 -13.69 2.85
CA GLY A 35 3.78 -12.63 2.71
C GLY A 35 3.51 -11.43 3.61
N ARG A 36 4.52 -10.57 3.68
CA ARG A 36 4.42 -9.26 4.33
C ARG A 36 3.65 -8.32 3.40
N TYR A 37 2.73 -7.52 3.95
CA TYR A 37 2.01 -6.49 3.22
C TYR A 37 2.12 -5.16 3.94
N GLN A 38 2.08 -4.07 3.18
CA GLN A 38 1.95 -2.70 3.66
C GLN A 38 0.54 -2.18 3.35
N CYS A 39 -0.28 -1.97 4.37
CA CYS A 39 -1.64 -1.45 4.28
C CYS A 39 -1.63 0.04 4.65
N GLY A 40 -1.10 0.89 3.76
CA GLY A 40 -0.69 2.25 4.12
C GLY A 40 0.57 2.21 4.97
N GLN A 41 0.50 2.76 6.18
CA GLN A 41 1.57 2.75 7.18
C GLN A 41 1.58 1.51 8.09
N LEU A 42 0.58 0.62 7.98
CA LEU A 42 0.54 -0.61 8.76
C LEU A 42 1.25 -1.75 8.02
N GLU A 43 2.32 -2.27 8.62
CA GLU A 43 2.88 -3.56 8.20
C GLU A 43 2.04 -4.70 8.80
N VAL A 44 1.66 -5.65 7.95
CA VAL A 44 1.02 -6.90 8.38
C VAL A 44 1.76 -8.09 7.80
N THR A 45 1.86 -9.15 8.59
CA THR A 45 2.41 -10.44 8.14
C THR A 45 1.32 -11.49 8.20
N VAL A 46 1.18 -12.25 7.12
CA VAL A 46 0.20 -13.31 7.03
C VAL A 46 0.96 -14.64 7.07
N THR A 47 0.64 -15.53 8.01
CA THR A 47 1.32 -16.83 8.17
C THR A 47 0.31 -17.97 8.11
N SER A 48 0.62 -19.04 7.38
CA SER A 48 -0.19 -20.26 7.41
C SER A 48 0.04 -21.03 8.72
N SER A 49 -1.02 -21.53 9.34
CA SER A 49 -0.94 -22.47 10.46
C SER A 49 -1.03 -23.90 9.91
N GLY A 50 0.00 -24.71 10.16
CA GLY A 50 0.27 -25.95 9.42
C GLY A 50 -0.80 -27.04 9.39
N ASP A 51 -1.77 -27.05 10.31
CA ASP A 51 -2.70 -28.19 10.47
C ASP A 51 -4.21 -27.86 10.36
N ASP A 52 -4.64 -26.59 10.42
CA ASP A 52 -6.07 -26.24 10.62
C ASP A 52 -6.71 -25.35 9.52
N GLU A 53 -6.07 -25.18 8.36
CA GLU A 53 -6.43 -24.17 7.32
C GLU A 53 -6.53 -22.72 7.84
N LEU A 54 -6.16 -22.49 9.11
CA LEU A 54 -6.14 -21.17 9.73
C LEU A 54 -4.95 -20.37 9.22
N VAL A 55 -5.18 -19.07 9.10
CA VAL A 55 -4.15 -18.11 8.77
C VAL A 55 -3.97 -17.16 9.95
N GLY A 56 -2.73 -16.98 10.40
CA GLY A 56 -2.35 -15.98 11.37
C GLY A 56 -2.10 -14.64 10.69
N LEU A 57 -2.90 -13.64 11.02
CA LEU A 57 -2.64 -12.24 10.69
C LEU A 57 -1.90 -11.59 11.86
N GLU A 58 -0.66 -11.16 11.62
CA GLU A 58 0.21 -10.52 12.59
C GLU A 58 0.35 -9.02 12.27
N TYR A 59 0.07 -8.16 13.25
CA TYR A 59 0.17 -6.70 13.15
C TYR A 59 0.31 -6.09 14.55
N LEU A 60 1.08 -5.01 14.73
CA LEU A 60 1.23 -4.31 16.03
C LEU A 60 1.48 -5.25 17.23
N ASN A 61 2.36 -6.25 17.06
CA ASN A 61 2.66 -7.29 18.06
C ASN A 61 1.45 -8.13 18.51
N ARG A 62 0.37 -8.14 17.72
CA ARG A 62 -0.82 -8.95 17.91
C ARG A 62 -0.91 -10.00 16.81
N ARG A 63 -1.47 -11.16 17.15
CA ARG A 63 -1.84 -12.20 16.19
C ARG A 63 -3.33 -12.48 16.26
N VAL A 64 -4.00 -12.47 15.11
CA VAL A 64 -5.40 -12.85 14.95
C VAL A 64 -5.47 -14.08 14.06
N LEU A 65 -6.21 -15.11 14.47
CA LEU A 65 -6.45 -16.28 13.64
C LEU A 65 -7.67 -16.04 12.75
N LEU A 66 -7.52 -16.25 11.46
CA LEU A 66 -8.56 -16.11 10.45
C LEU A 66 -8.89 -17.47 9.84
N LYS A 67 -10.18 -17.71 9.58
CA LYS A 67 -10.69 -18.90 8.89
C LYS A 67 -10.96 -18.58 7.43
N PRO A 68 -10.70 -19.52 6.50
CA PRO A 68 -11.13 -19.38 5.12
C PRO A 68 -12.64 -19.17 5.02
N ALA A 69 -13.07 -18.35 4.06
CA ALA A 69 -14.46 -18.14 3.72
C ALA A 69 -14.65 -18.15 2.20
N GLU A 70 -15.88 -18.39 1.75
CA GLU A 70 -16.18 -18.46 0.31
C GLU A 70 -15.96 -17.11 -0.39
N SER A 71 -15.35 -17.16 -1.57
CA SER A 71 -15.16 -15.98 -2.43
C SER A 71 -15.21 -16.38 -3.90
N ALA A 72 -15.76 -15.50 -4.74
CA ALA A 72 -15.83 -15.71 -6.19
C ALA A 72 -14.44 -15.64 -6.87
N SER A 73 -13.50 -14.88 -6.30
CA SER A 73 -12.11 -14.84 -6.76
C SER A 73 -11.17 -14.38 -5.64
N GLY A 74 -9.94 -14.88 -5.62
CA GLY A 74 -8.99 -14.60 -4.54
C GLY A 74 -9.24 -15.47 -3.31
N ALA A 75 -8.46 -15.23 -2.26
CA ALA A 75 -8.56 -15.95 -1.00
C ALA A 75 -9.13 -15.01 0.07
N LEU A 76 -10.29 -15.36 0.62
CA LEU A 76 -10.94 -14.63 1.71
C LEU A 76 -10.75 -15.37 3.03
N PHE A 77 -10.38 -14.62 4.07
CA PHE A 77 -10.28 -15.10 5.43
C PHE A 77 -11.00 -14.16 6.39
N VAL A 78 -11.70 -14.70 7.39
CA VAL A 78 -12.54 -13.95 8.33
C VAL A 78 -12.24 -14.41 9.76
N ALA A 79 -12.19 -13.48 10.71
CA ALA A 79 -11.94 -13.81 12.11
C ALA A 79 -13.16 -14.54 12.72
N PRO A 80 -12.97 -15.68 13.40
CA PRO A 80 -14.05 -16.35 14.10
C PRO A 80 -14.66 -15.47 15.20
N GLY A 81 -15.96 -15.22 15.12
CA GLY A 81 -16.68 -14.38 16.11
C GLY A 81 -16.56 -12.86 15.89
N ASP A 82 -15.80 -12.43 14.89
CA ASP A 82 -15.68 -11.02 14.48
C ASP A 82 -15.70 -10.92 12.93
N PRO A 83 -16.88 -10.90 12.30
CA PRO A 83 -17.00 -10.87 10.84
C PRO A 83 -16.49 -9.56 10.22
N ASP A 84 -16.31 -8.52 11.03
CA ASP A 84 -15.82 -7.21 10.60
C ASP A 84 -14.28 -7.17 10.52
N THR A 85 -13.61 -8.20 11.02
CA THR A 85 -12.18 -8.45 10.80
C THR A 85 -11.99 -9.50 9.70
N ARG A 86 -11.51 -9.05 8.54
CA ARG A 86 -11.37 -9.89 7.32
C ARG A 86 -10.16 -9.48 6.49
N PHE A 87 -9.55 -10.47 5.86
CA PHE A 87 -8.43 -10.32 4.94
C PHE A 87 -8.78 -11.00 3.62
N TRP A 88 -8.80 -10.25 2.54
CA TRP A 88 -9.03 -10.78 1.19
C TRP A 88 -7.79 -10.49 0.34
N SER A 89 -7.21 -11.51 -0.29
CA SER A 89 -6.00 -11.36 -1.11
C SER A 89 -6.22 -11.88 -2.53
N LYS A 90 -5.57 -11.23 -3.49
CA LYS A 90 -5.54 -11.64 -4.89
C LYS A 90 -4.26 -11.12 -5.57
N GLY A 91 -3.38 -12.04 -5.94
CA GLY A 91 -2.06 -11.68 -6.47
C GLY A 91 -1.23 -10.98 -5.40
N GLU A 92 -0.57 -9.88 -5.75
CA GLU A 92 0.32 -9.10 -4.86
C GLU A 92 -0.42 -8.06 -4.00
N ARG A 93 -1.76 -8.12 -3.98
CA ARG A 93 -2.63 -7.14 -3.34
C ARG A 93 -3.61 -7.81 -2.40
N ALA A 94 -4.02 -7.06 -1.38
CA ALA A 94 -5.05 -7.49 -0.46
C ALA A 94 -5.90 -6.32 0.06
N THR A 95 -7.08 -6.64 0.55
CA THR A 95 -7.96 -5.76 1.31
C THR A 95 -8.02 -6.28 2.74
N LEU A 96 -7.67 -5.43 3.70
CA LEU A 96 -7.76 -5.73 5.12
C LEU A 96 -8.79 -4.80 5.78
N SER A 97 -9.80 -5.40 6.42
CA SER A 97 -10.67 -4.71 7.37
C SER A 97 -10.35 -5.22 8.78
N LEU A 98 -10.17 -4.32 9.74
CA LEU A 98 -10.01 -4.62 11.15
C LEU A 98 -11.15 -4.00 11.92
N ARG A 99 -12.00 -4.81 12.58
CA ARG A 99 -13.15 -4.34 13.38
C ARG A 99 -14.04 -3.35 12.61
N GLY A 100 -14.22 -3.58 11.31
CA GLY A 100 -15.09 -2.80 10.44
C GLY A 100 -14.41 -1.62 9.75
N GLU A 101 -13.16 -1.33 10.11
CA GLU A 101 -12.37 -0.31 9.45
C GLU A 101 -11.53 -0.90 8.32
N THR A 102 -11.82 -0.50 7.09
CA THR A 102 -11.04 -0.89 5.91
C THR A 102 -9.81 0.01 5.76
N LEU A 103 -8.64 -0.63 5.77
CA LEU A 103 -7.34 0.01 5.58
C LEU A 103 -7.09 0.34 4.09
N PRO A 104 -6.09 1.19 3.78
CA PRO A 104 -5.60 1.30 2.41
C PRO A 104 -5.21 -0.08 1.85
N GLU A 105 -5.27 -0.22 0.52
CA GLU A 105 -4.94 -1.48 -0.16
C GLU A 105 -3.61 -2.05 0.35
N CYS A 106 -3.59 -3.30 0.77
CA CYS A 106 -2.40 -3.95 1.28
C CYS A 106 -1.55 -4.40 0.10
N LEU A 107 -0.30 -3.95 0.03
CA LEU A 107 0.62 -4.23 -1.08
C LEU A 107 1.79 -5.06 -0.59
N GLU A 108 2.15 -6.11 -1.32
CA GLU A 108 3.43 -6.80 -1.11
C GLU A 108 4.60 -5.83 -1.41
N PRO A 109 5.81 -6.07 -0.87
CA PRO A 109 6.96 -5.22 -1.14
C PRO A 109 7.17 -4.96 -2.63
N GLY A 110 7.21 -3.67 -2.98
CA GLY A 110 7.40 -3.17 -4.34
C GLY A 110 6.19 -3.27 -5.26
N ALA A 111 5.09 -3.91 -4.85
CA ALA A 111 3.84 -3.90 -5.60
C ALA A 111 3.25 -2.47 -5.65
N ILE A 112 2.44 -2.21 -6.66
CA ILE A 112 1.76 -0.92 -6.88
C ILE A 112 0.25 -1.08 -6.71
N GLU A 113 -0.44 0.02 -6.43
CA GLU A 113 -1.90 0.06 -6.31
C GLU A 113 -2.59 -0.52 -7.54
N SER A 114 -3.82 -1.00 -7.37
CA SER A 114 -4.67 -1.48 -8.47
C SER A 114 -4.99 -0.38 -9.49
N SER A 115 -5.09 0.86 -9.02
CA SER A 115 -5.09 2.09 -9.80
C SER A 115 -3.90 2.95 -9.39
N PHE A 116 -2.80 2.83 -10.13
CA PHE A 116 -1.59 3.60 -9.87
C PHE A 116 -1.59 4.86 -10.73
N ARG A 117 -1.40 6.03 -10.10
CA ARG A 117 -1.22 7.30 -10.81
C ARG A 117 0.20 7.82 -10.61
N GLY A 118 0.86 8.16 -11.73
CA GLY A 118 2.12 8.90 -11.74
C GLY A 118 1.93 10.27 -12.38
N ILE A 119 2.67 11.26 -11.92
CA ILE A 119 2.69 12.63 -12.46
C ILE A 119 4.12 13.15 -12.51
N GLY A 120 4.42 14.00 -13.48
CA GLY A 120 5.62 14.81 -13.49
C GLY A 120 5.35 16.21 -14.01
N THR A 121 6.28 17.09 -13.66
CA THR A 121 6.04 18.52 -13.59
C THR A 121 6.74 19.29 -14.72
N GLU A 122 7.94 18.86 -15.13
CA GLU A 122 8.66 19.51 -16.23
C GLU A 122 9.36 18.49 -17.13
N PRO A 123 8.92 18.33 -18.39
CA PRO A 123 7.61 18.76 -18.90
C PRO A 123 6.44 18.05 -18.20
N PHE A 124 5.24 18.61 -18.27
CA PHE A 124 4.06 18.00 -17.65
C PHE A 124 3.70 16.67 -18.31
N TRP A 125 3.55 15.63 -17.48
CA TRP A 125 3.03 14.34 -17.91
C TRP A 125 2.25 13.67 -16.77
N SER A 126 1.36 12.75 -17.13
CA SER A 126 0.74 11.87 -16.14
C SER A 126 0.45 10.50 -16.74
N VAL A 127 0.52 9.48 -15.90
CA VAL A 127 0.13 8.12 -16.24
C VAL A 127 -0.92 7.62 -15.26
N VAL A 128 -1.86 6.82 -15.75
CA VAL A 128 -2.71 5.97 -14.92
C VAL A 128 -2.53 4.54 -15.40
N ILE A 129 -2.13 3.65 -14.50
CA ILE A 129 -1.93 2.22 -14.75
C ILE A 129 -3.01 1.44 -14.01
N GLU A 130 -3.83 0.72 -14.76
CA GLU A 130 -4.95 -0.07 -14.27
C GLU A 130 -5.06 -1.35 -15.12
N ASN A 131 -5.27 -2.50 -14.48
CA ASN A 131 -5.52 -3.78 -15.18
C ASN A 131 -4.49 -4.15 -16.27
N GLY A 132 -3.23 -3.75 -16.11
CA GLY A 132 -2.15 -4.00 -17.08
C GLY A 132 -2.19 -3.09 -18.32
N GLN A 133 -3.04 -2.07 -18.31
CA GLN A 133 -3.11 -1.02 -19.31
C GLN A 133 -2.68 0.30 -18.70
N MET A 134 -2.21 1.21 -19.57
CA MET A 134 -1.81 2.55 -19.17
C MET A 134 -2.45 3.61 -20.05
N ARG A 135 -2.91 4.68 -19.42
CA ARG A 135 -3.24 5.94 -20.08
C ARG A 135 -2.13 6.95 -19.82
N LEU A 136 -1.49 7.43 -20.88
CA LEU A 136 -0.50 8.51 -20.84
C LEU A 136 -1.16 9.82 -21.28
N THR A 137 -0.88 10.90 -20.57
CA THR A 137 -1.33 12.26 -20.92
C THR A 137 -0.14 13.21 -20.88
N ARG A 138 0.12 13.87 -22.02
CA ARG A 138 1.15 14.90 -22.19
C ARG A 138 0.49 16.19 -22.68
N PRO A 139 0.14 17.12 -21.77
CA PRO A 139 -0.66 18.29 -22.11
C PRO A 139 -0.03 19.22 -23.16
N TYR A 140 1.31 19.39 -23.13
CA TYR A 140 2.01 20.25 -24.08
C TYR A 140 1.97 19.70 -25.51
N ASP A 141 2.03 18.39 -25.66
CA ASP A 141 1.95 17.73 -26.96
C ASP A 141 0.50 17.61 -27.44
N GLN A 142 -0.48 17.98 -26.60
CA GLN A 142 -1.91 17.73 -26.78
C GLN A 142 -2.20 16.24 -27.06
N GLN A 143 -1.36 15.35 -26.52
CA GLN A 143 -1.45 13.91 -26.74
C GLN A 143 -2.00 13.21 -25.51
N VAL A 144 -3.09 12.49 -25.75
CA VAL A 144 -3.60 11.47 -24.84
C VAL A 144 -3.47 10.14 -25.57
N THR A 145 -2.76 9.20 -24.96
CA THR A 145 -2.61 7.83 -25.48
C THR A 145 -3.25 6.89 -24.48
N GLU A 146 -4.32 6.24 -24.89
CA GLU A 146 -5.10 5.32 -24.07
C GLU A 146 -4.74 3.86 -24.37
N ASP A 147 -5.13 2.97 -23.47
CA ASP A 147 -5.03 1.51 -23.62
C ASP A 147 -3.64 0.97 -23.99
N ILE A 148 -2.57 1.64 -23.56
CA ILE A 148 -1.20 1.17 -23.79
C ILE A 148 -1.01 -0.13 -23.00
N ARG A 149 -0.88 -1.24 -23.71
CA ARG A 149 -0.65 -2.54 -23.08
C ARG A 149 0.76 -2.62 -22.53
N LEU A 150 0.89 -2.79 -21.23
CA LEU A 150 2.17 -2.89 -20.56
C LEU A 150 2.65 -4.35 -20.51
N ASN A 151 3.93 -4.56 -20.77
CA ASN A 151 4.62 -5.80 -20.43
C ASN A 151 5.50 -5.55 -19.20
N GLU A 152 5.35 -6.37 -18.16
CA GLU A 152 6.17 -6.24 -16.96
C GLU A 152 7.55 -6.88 -17.19
N ILE A 153 8.61 -6.11 -16.97
CA ILE A 153 10.00 -6.53 -17.17
C ILE A 153 10.79 -6.63 -15.88
N LEU A 154 10.29 -6.02 -14.79
CA LEU A 154 10.90 -6.09 -13.47
C LEU A 154 9.80 -6.07 -12.41
N ALA A 155 9.87 -7.05 -11.50
CA ALA A 155 9.11 -7.06 -10.26
C ALA A 155 10.00 -7.55 -9.12
N ASN A 156 10.21 -6.69 -8.13
CA ASN A 156 10.96 -7.04 -6.92
C ASN A 156 10.48 -6.18 -5.73
N ARG A 157 11.10 -6.37 -4.56
CA ARG A 157 10.71 -5.65 -3.33
C ARG A 157 10.86 -4.12 -3.36
N HIS A 158 11.60 -3.59 -4.34
CA HIS A 158 11.92 -2.16 -4.45
C HIS A 158 11.06 -1.45 -5.49
N GLY A 159 10.29 -2.18 -6.30
CA GLY A 159 9.42 -1.56 -7.29
C GLY A 159 9.07 -2.43 -8.49
N ARG A 160 8.56 -1.78 -9.53
CA ARG A 160 8.13 -2.39 -10.79
C ARG A 160 8.73 -1.65 -11.98
N ALA A 161 8.92 -2.35 -13.10
CA ALA A 161 9.17 -1.70 -14.38
C ALA A 161 8.37 -2.37 -15.50
N TYR A 162 7.87 -1.54 -16.41
CA TYR A 162 7.04 -1.93 -17.53
C TYR A 162 7.62 -1.40 -18.82
N GLU A 163 7.50 -2.17 -19.89
CA GLU A 163 7.79 -1.73 -21.25
C GLU A 163 6.50 -1.72 -22.10
N ALA A 164 6.46 -0.83 -23.08
CA ALA A 164 5.49 -0.88 -24.17
C ALA A 164 6.07 -0.27 -25.44
N THR A 165 5.28 -0.25 -26.51
CA THR A 165 5.63 0.39 -27.78
C THR A 165 4.53 1.37 -28.15
N LEU A 166 4.90 2.62 -28.43
CA LEU A 166 3.99 3.67 -28.92
C LEU A 166 4.41 4.04 -30.34
N GLY A 167 3.65 3.58 -31.34
CA GLY A 167 4.07 3.71 -32.73
C GLY A 167 5.34 2.89 -32.97
N ASP A 168 6.45 3.56 -33.33
CA ASP A 168 7.76 2.95 -33.52
C ASP A 168 8.71 3.19 -32.32
N GLU A 169 8.28 3.95 -31.31
CA GLU A 169 9.10 4.29 -30.16
C GLU A 169 8.93 3.29 -29.02
N ARG A 170 10.05 2.97 -28.36
CA ARG A 170 10.04 2.20 -27.12
C ARG A 170 9.67 3.10 -25.96
N MET A 171 8.85 2.56 -25.07
CA MET A 171 8.50 3.19 -23.82
C MET A 171 8.88 2.30 -22.66
N GLU A 172 9.42 2.91 -21.60
CA GLU A 172 9.62 2.26 -20.32
C GLU A 172 9.03 3.11 -19.18
N VAL A 173 8.37 2.47 -18.22
CA VAL A 173 7.93 3.10 -16.98
C VAL A 173 8.53 2.35 -15.81
N ARG A 174 9.40 3.01 -15.03
CA ARG A 174 9.96 2.51 -13.78
C ARG A 174 9.28 3.17 -12.60
N ILE A 175 8.83 2.37 -11.64
CA ILE A 175 8.22 2.82 -10.39
C ILE A 175 9.08 2.28 -9.25
N ALA A 176 9.71 3.17 -8.50
CA ALA A 176 10.52 2.83 -7.33
C ALA A 176 9.75 3.17 -6.05
N HIS A 177 9.66 2.22 -5.13
CA HIS A 177 9.01 2.40 -3.83
C HIS A 177 9.93 3.20 -2.89
N GLN A 178 9.99 4.49 -3.14
CA GLN A 178 10.78 5.47 -2.41
C GLN A 178 9.98 6.77 -2.34
N LEU A 179 9.97 7.39 -1.15
CA LEU A 179 9.33 8.68 -0.93
C LEU A 179 9.81 9.69 -1.99
N CYS A 180 8.84 10.31 -2.65
CA CYS A 180 9.04 11.30 -3.70
C CYS A 180 8.39 12.61 -3.25
N GLU A 181 9.07 13.73 -3.49
CA GLU A 181 8.53 15.06 -3.25
C GLU A 181 8.41 15.78 -4.59
N ASP A 182 7.20 16.24 -4.92
CA ASP A 182 6.98 17.06 -6.11
C ASP A 182 7.65 18.43 -5.91
N GLN A 183 8.57 18.77 -6.82
CA GLN A 183 9.40 19.98 -6.71
C GLN A 183 8.60 21.28 -6.83
N MET A 184 7.41 21.25 -7.44
CA MET A 184 6.57 22.44 -7.54
C MET A 184 5.67 22.61 -6.32
N ALA A 185 4.89 21.58 -5.98
CA ALA A 185 3.88 21.69 -4.94
C ALA A 185 4.42 21.35 -3.54
N GLY A 186 5.61 20.76 -3.45
CA GLY A 186 6.19 20.24 -2.21
C GLY A 186 5.45 19.02 -1.65
N ALA A 187 4.48 18.46 -2.40
CA ALA A 187 3.68 17.33 -1.97
C ALA A 187 4.47 16.02 -2.01
N GLN A 188 4.32 15.21 -0.95
CA GLN A 188 4.94 13.89 -0.89
C GLN A 188 4.04 12.80 -1.47
N TYR A 189 4.68 11.81 -2.09
CA TYR A 189 4.10 10.62 -2.72
C TYR A 189 4.90 9.37 -2.33
N PRO A 190 4.27 8.18 -2.27
CA PRO A 190 4.94 6.95 -1.85
C PRO A 190 5.96 6.39 -2.86
N ALA A 191 5.91 6.81 -4.13
CA ALA A 191 6.79 6.30 -5.16
C ALA A 191 7.40 7.38 -6.05
N GLN A 192 8.62 7.12 -6.52
CA GLN A 192 9.26 7.82 -7.63
C GLN A 192 8.91 7.12 -8.93
N VAL A 193 8.66 7.89 -9.98
CA VAL A 193 8.28 7.38 -11.30
C VAL A 193 9.21 7.97 -12.34
N ARG A 194 9.73 7.12 -13.21
CA ARG A 194 10.52 7.51 -14.38
C ARG A 194 9.88 6.94 -15.63
N LEU A 195 9.45 7.82 -16.53
CA LEU A 195 8.95 7.49 -17.86
C LEU A 195 10.08 7.72 -18.86
N THR A 196 10.35 6.76 -19.74
CA THR A 196 11.31 6.89 -20.85
C THR A 196 10.54 6.69 -22.15
N LEU A 197 10.66 7.62 -23.10
CA LEU A 197 10.06 7.56 -24.44
C LEU A 197 11.17 7.81 -25.47
N GLY A 198 11.51 6.79 -26.26
CA GLY A 198 12.69 6.86 -27.12
C GLY A 198 13.95 7.17 -26.30
N ASP A 199 14.57 8.32 -26.55
CA ASP A 199 15.75 8.81 -25.82
C ASP A 199 15.41 9.81 -24.70
N GLU A 200 14.15 10.24 -24.58
CA GLU A 200 13.72 11.21 -23.58
C GLU A 200 13.34 10.53 -22.27
N THR A 201 13.73 11.12 -21.14
CA THR A 201 13.40 10.64 -19.80
C THR A 201 12.70 11.73 -19.01
N PHE A 202 11.59 11.35 -18.39
CA PHE A 202 10.74 12.21 -17.58
C PHE A 202 10.66 11.66 -16.16
N GLU A 203 10.93 12.50 -15.18
CA GLU A 203 10.88 12.15 -13.76
C GLU A 203 9.61 12.69 -13.12
N GLY A 204 9.16 12.02 -12.07
CA GLY A 204 7.91 12.32 -11.41
C GLY A 204 7.68 11.51 -10.14
N CYS A 205 6.51 11.72 -9.55
CA CYS A 205 6.06 11.07 -8.33
C CYS A 205 4.77 10.29 -8.60
N GLY A 206 4.45 9.29 -7.77
CA GLY A 206 3.22 8.51 -7.95
C GLY A 206 2.78 7.68 -6.76
N GLY A 207 1.61 7.08 -6.92
CA GLY A 207 0.89 6.31 -5.89
C GLY A 207 -0.08 7.16 -5.07
N ASP A 208 -0.90 6.49 -4.25
CA ASP A 208 -1.90 7.15 -3.42
C ASP A 208 -1.24 7.80 -2.19
N ARG A 209 -1.34 9.13 -2.12
CA ARG A 209 -0.77 9.92 -1.02
C ARG A 209 -1.42 9.64 0.32
N GLN A 210 -2.68 9.21 0.35
CA GLN A 210 -3.35 8.86 1.60
C GLN A 210 -2.62 7.73 2.34
N ARG A 211 -1.89 6.87 1.61
CA ARG A 211 -1.10 5.77 2.19
C ARG A 211 0.06 6.25 3.06
N LEU A 212 0.56 7.48 2.86
CA LEU A 212 1.60 8.06 3.70
C LEU A 212 1.11 8.31 5.13
N PHE A 213 -0.19 8.51 5.32
CA PHE A 213 -0.78 8.94 6.59
C PHE A 213 -1.72 7.89 7.20
N ARG A 214 -2.44 7.13 6.36
CA ARG A 214 -3.42 6.11 6.79
C ARG A 214 -2.76 4.78 7.12
N GLY A 215 -3.43 3.98 7.94
CA GLY A 215 -2.97 2.65 8.36
C GLY A 215 -2.35 2.64 9.76
N ALA A 216 -1.75 3.74 10.20
CA ALA A 216 -1.17 3.84 11.54
C ALA A 216 -2.03 4.68 12.49
N GLU A 217 -1.84 4.44 13.79
CA GLU A 217 -2.10 5.45 14.81
C GLU A 217 -0.80 6.21 15.08
N TRP A 218 -0.85 7.52 14.92
CA TRP A 218 0.27 8.42 15.18
C TRP A 218 0.19 8.91 16.62
N VAL A 219 1.26 8.78 17.39
CA VAL A 219 1.39 9.23 18.77
C VAL A 219 2.26 10.48 18.81
N VAL A 220 1.71 11.58 19.32
CA VAL A 220 2.44 12.86 19.41
C VAL A 220 3.47 12.79 20.52
N GLU A 221 4.70 13.16 20.19
CA GLU A 221 5.85 13.19 21.11
C GLU A 221 6.40 14.61 21.31
N ASP A 222 6.14 15.52 20.37
CA ASP A 222 6.48 16.94 20.48
C ASP A 222 5.33 17.81 19.97
N LEU A 223 5.01 18.85 20.75
CA LEU A 223 3.97 19.82 20.46
C LEU A 223 4.57 21.23 20.47
N ALA A 224 4.91 21.72 19.28
CA ALA A 224 5.52 23.02 19.04
C ALA A 224 6.75 23.26 19.94
N GLY A 225 7.70 22.33 19.85
CA GLY A 225 8.99 22.37 20.55
C GLY A 225 8.90 22.05 22.06
N ALA A 226 7.72 21.70 22.55
CA ALA A 226 7.52 21.24 23.93
C ALA A 226 7.20 19.75 23.94
N GLY A 227 7.83 19.02 24.86
CA GLY A 227 7.48 17.62 25.13
C GLY A 227 6.07 17.47 25.70
N ILE A 228 5.62 16.22 25.77
CA ILE A 228 4.30 15.85 26.28
C ILE A 228 4.35 15.52 27.76
N ILE A 229 3.30 15.87 28.52
CA ILE A 229 3.17 15.48 29.94
C ILE A 229 3.18 13.95 30.06
N ASP A 230 4.02 13.43 30.96
CA ASP A 230 4.13 12.00 31.24
C ASP A 230 2.78 11.32 31.45
N ARG A 231 2.60 10.14 30.84
CA ARG A 231 1.37 9.33 30.89
C ARG A 231 0.13 10.02 30.31
N SER A 232 0.26 11.20 29.70
CA SER A 232 -0.71 11.70 28.73
C SER A 232 -0.45 11.07 27.37
N ARG A 233 -1.50 10.86 26.58
CA ARG A 233 -1.38 10.34 25.22
C ARG A 233 -2.20 11.19 24.28
N MET A 234 -1.53 11.71 23.25
CA MET A 234 -2.16 12.41 22.14
C MET A 234 -1.95 11.59 20.88
N THR A 235 -3.04 11.34 20.15
CA THR A 235 -2.99 10.51 18.95
C THR A 235 -3.75 11.09 17.80
N LEU A 236 -3.36 10.68 16.59
CA LEU A 236 -4.05 10.98 15.35
C LEU A 236 -4.19 9.71 14.53
N ARG A 237 -5.37 9.49 13.96
CA ARG A 237 -5.66 8.41 13.02
C ARG A 237 -6.33 8.99 11.80
N PHE A 238 -5.74 8.75 10.63
CA PHE A 238 -6.35 9.07 9.34
C PHE A 238 -7.22 7.90 8.92
N LEU A 239 -8.52 8.13 8.85
CA LEU A 239 -9.54 7.13 8.56
C LEU A 239 -9.98 7.25 7.09
N ALA A 240 -10.83 6.33 6.65
CA ALA A 240 -11.50 6.44 5.36
C ALA A 240 -12.36 7.73 5.28
N ASP A 241 -12.74 8.11 4.06
CA ASP A 241 -13.63 9.24 3.78
C ASP A 241 -13.12 10.57 4.36
N ASN A 242 -11.80 10.78 4.32
CA ASN A 242 -11.14 11.99 4.82
C ASN A 242 -11.46 12.31 6.28
N ARG A 243 -11.73 11.30 7.10
CA ARG A 243 -11.97 11.49 8.53
C ARG A 243 -10.67 11.45 9.32
N VAL A 244 -10.63 12.19 10.42
CA VAL A 244 -9.58 12.11 11.42
C VAL A 244 -10.22 11.87 12.79
N ALA A 245 -9.57 11.05 13.61
CA ALA A 245 -9.97 10.85 14.98
C ALA A 245 -8.74 10.59 15.86
N GLY A 246 -8.90 10.80 17.16
CA GLY A 246 -7.81 10.53 18.09
C GLY A 246 -8.13 10.90 19.52
N ARG A 247 -7.10 10.91 20.34
CA ARG A 247 -7.12 11.42 21.71
C ARG A 247 -6.32 12.71 21.75
N ALA A 248 -6.87 13.74 22.37
CA ALA A 248 -6.22 15.03 22.56
C ALA A 248 -5.80 15.19 24.03
N SER A 249 -5.01 14.27 24.59
CA SER A 249 -4.63 14.26 26.01
C SER A 249 -5.76 13.78 26.94
N CYS A 250 -6.75 14.61 27.26
CA CYS A 250 -7.84 14.21 28.16
C CYS A 250 -8.98 13.55 27.38
N ASN A 251 -9.45 14.22 26.34
CA ASN A 251 -10.65 13.93 25.58
C ASN A 251 -10.36 13.23 24.26
N ARG A 252 -11.38 12.55 23.74
CA ARG A 252 -11.37 12.08 22.36
C ARG A 252 -11.88 13.19 21.46
N TYR A 253 -11.37 13.22 20.23
CA TYR A 253 -11.82 14.14 19.20
C TYR A 253 -12.11 13.41 17.90
N MET A 254 -12.94 14.04 17.07
CA MET A 254 -13.23 13.62 15.71
C MET A 254 -13.36 14.84 14.81
N GLY A 255 -13.01 14.65 13.55
CA GLY A 255 -13.10 15.68 12.53
C GLY A 255 -12.86 15.13 11.13
N SER A 256 -12.55 16.04 10.22
CA SER A 256 -12.09 15.72 8.87
C SER A 256 -10.69 16.25 8.62
N ASN A 257 -10.03 15.69 7.62
CA ASN A 257 -8.82 16.22 7.02
C ASN A 257 -9.09 16.54 5.54
N ASN A 258 -8.22 17.34 4.93
CA ASN A 258 -8.24 17.57 3.50
C ASN A 258 -6.80 17.53 2.98
N LEU A 259 -6.47 16.48 2.24
CA LEU A 259 -5.17 16.29 1.62
C LEU A 259 -5.26 16.69 0.14
N THR A 260 -4.67 17.84 -0.20
CA THR A 260 -4.61 18.35 -1.58
C THR A 260 -3.17 18.40 -2.06
N GLY A 261 -2.95 18.69 -3.35
CA GLY A 261 -1.60 18.91 -3.90
C GLY A 261 -0.81 20.00 -3.16
N GLU A 262 -1.49 20.93 -2.49
CA GLU A 262 -0.88 22.10 -1.86
C GLU A 262 -0.58 21.89 -0.37
N GLY A 263 -1.19 20.89 0.28
CA GLY A 263 -1.00 20.67 1.71
C GLY A 263 -1.99 19.72 2.36
N LEU A 264 -2.03 19.78 3.69
CA LEU A 264 -2.91 18.99 4.54
C LEU A 264 -3.52 19.92 5.58
N SER A 265 -4.85 19.92 5.70
CA SER A 265 -5.55 20.69 6.74
C SER A 265 -6.56 19.83 7.49
N PHE A 266 -7.01 20.32 8.64
CA PHE A 266 -7.97 19.63 9.50
C PHE A 266 -9.15 20.54 9.87
N SER A 267 -10.29 19.92 10.15
CA SER A 267 -11.45 20.58 10.73
C SER A 267 -12.01 19.71 11.83
N LEU A 268 -12.00 20.21 13.06
CA LEU A 268 -12.54 19.48 14.21
C LEU A 268 -14.06 19.64 14.26
N GLN A 269 -14.75 18.54 14.54
CA GLN A 269 -16.21 18.50 14.54
C GLN A 269 -16.78 18.26 15.93
N ALA A 270 -16.13 17.40 16.71
CA ALA A 270 -16.57 17.12 18.07
C ALA A 270 -15.42 16.69 18.97
N THR A 271 -15.54 17.04 20.24
CA THR A 271 -14.71 16.57 21.35
C THR A 271 -15.59 16.04 22.47
N THR A 272 -15.08 15.10 23.25
CA THR A 272 -15.71 14.72 24.52
C THR A 272 -15.45 15.80 25.58
N MET A 273 -16.20 15.77 26.70
CA MET A 273 -16.09 16.76 27.78
C MET A 273 -15.78 16.11 29.14
N MET A 274 -14.76 15.26 29.20
CA MET A 274 -14.21 14.75 30.44
C MET A 274 -13.43 15.85 31.18
N ALA A 275 -13.57 15.86 32.50
CA ALA A 275 -12.79 16.76 33.36
C ALA A 275 -11.51 16.06 33.82
N CYS A 276 -10.36 16.57 33.38
CA CYS A 276 -9.03 16.14 33.83
C CYS A 276 -8.35 17.23 34.65
N ALA A 277 -7.14 16.95 35.14
CA ALA A 277 -6.28 17.95 35.78
C ALA A 277 -6.04 19.15 34.83
N PRO A 278 -5.93 20.40 35.36
CA PRO A 278 -5.79 21.60 34.53
C PRO A 278 -4.64 21.54 33.51
N ALA A 279 -3.51 20.93 33.86
CA ALA A 279 -2.37 20.78 32.96
C ALA A 279 -2.71 19.94 31.71
N LEU A 280 -3.48 18.86 31.87
CA LEU A 280 -3.90 18.00 30.75
C LEU A 280 -4.90 18.70 29.84
N MET A 281 -5.79 19.50 30.42
CA MET A 281 -6.77 20.30 29.69
C MET A 281 -6.10 21.45 28.90
N ASN A 282 -5.06 22.07 29.46
CA ASN A 282 -4.31 23.11 28.75
C ASN A 282 -3.50 22.52 27.58
N GLN A 283 -2.88 21.36 27.77
CA GLN A 283 -2.17 20.66 26.69
C GLN A 283 -3.14 20.22 25.59
N GLU A 284 -4.31 19.69 25.96
CA GLU A 284 -5.39 19.35 25.02
C GLU A 284 -5.77 20.53 24.14
N ARG A 285 -6.06 21.68 24.78
CA ARG A 285 -6.46 22.89 24.06
C ARG A 285 -5.39 23.33 23.07
N ARG A 286 -4.13 23.39 23.51
CA ARG A 286 -3.00 23.76 22.65
C ARG A 286 -2.86 22.80 21.46
N PHE A 287 -3.04 21.50 21.67
CA PHE A 287 -2.98 20.51 20.60
C PHE A 287 -4.10 20.71 19.57
N LEU A 288 -5.34 20.89 20.04
CA LEU A 288 -6.49 21.08 19.15
C LEU A 288 -6.38 22.39 18.36
N GLU A 289 -5.95 23.49 19.00
CA GLU A 289 -5.69 24.78 18.35
C GLU A 289 -4.63 24.64 17.26
N LEU A 290 -3.47 24.05 17.58
CA LEU A 290 -2.41 23.82 16.61
C LEU A 290 -2.84 22.91 15.46
N LEU A 291 -3.65 21.89 15.73
CA LEU A 291 -4.11 20.95 14.71
C LEU A 291 -5.03 21.62 13.67
N GLU A 292 -5.87 22.57 14.08
CA GLU A 292 -6.71 23.36 13.15
C GLU A 292 -5.92 24.39 12.34
N GLU A 293 -4.75 24.81 12.84
CA GLU A 293 -3.85 25.72 12.12
C GLU A 293 -2.92 25.01 11.12
N VAL A 294 -2.88 23.67 11.10
CA VAL A 294 -2.01 22.92 10.18
C VAL A 294 -2.39 23.21 8.73
N THR A 295 -1.37 23.51 7.93
CA THR A 295 -1.48 23.65 6.47
C THR A 295 -0.63 22.67 5.69
N ASP A 296 0.34 22.03 6.35
CA ASP A 296 1.29 21.12 5.71
C ASP A 296 1.47 19.84 6.54
N GLY A 297 1.60 18.71 5.84
CA GLY A 297 1.74 17.39 6.44
C GLY A 297 2.71 16.55 5.65
N ARG A 298 3.73 16.01 6.33
CA ARG A 298 4.85 15.28 5.72
C ARG A 298 5.30 14.11 6.57
N ILE A 299 5.94 13.15 5.91
CA ILE A 299 6.73 12.10 6.55
C ILE A 299 8.19 12.52 6.53
N GLY A 300 8.78 12.59 7.72
CA GLY A 300 10.18 12.91 7.94
C GLY A 300 11.11 11.74 7.61
N ARG A 301 12.42 11.99 7.67
CA ARG A 301 13.46 11.01 7.28
C ARG A 301 13.52 9.80 8.19
N HIS A 302 13.00 9.90 9.41
CA HIS A 302 12.98 8.83 10.39
C HIS A 302 11.59 8.18 10.51
N GLY A 303 10.68 8.49 9.59
CA GLY A 303 9.30 7.97 9.60
C GLY A 303 8.36 8.71 10.53
N GLU A 304 8.76 9.87 11.05
CA GLU A 304 7.89 10.73 11.84
C GLU A 304 6.84 11.44 10.96
N LEU A 305 5.62 11.55 11.47
CA LEU A 305 4.64 12.49 10.94
C LEU A 305 4.95 13.89 11.46
N LEU A 306 5.09 14.84 10.54
CA LEU A 306 5.27 16.26 10.80
C LEU A 306 4.05 17.00 10.28
N LEU A 307 3.36 17.70 11.18
CA LEU A 307 2.27 18.61 10.82
C LEU A 307 2.71 20.03 11.17
N GLN A 308 2.70 20.92 10.18
CA GLN A 308 3.24 22.27 10.33
C GLN A 308 2.16 23.33 10.12
N THR A 309 2.15 24.32 11.01
CA THR A 309 1.33 25.53 10.88
C THR A 309 2.04 26.60 10.05
N PRO A 310 1.33 27.60 9.50
CA PRO A 310 1.94 28.73 8.81
C PRO A 310 2.95 29.53 9.65
N ALA A 311 2.79 29.51 10.98
CA ALA A 311 3.70 30.18 11.91
C ALA A 311 5.03 29.41 12.12
N GLY A 312 5.12 28.18 11.61
CA GLY A 312 6.29 27.31 11.75
C GLY A 312 6.22 26.37 12.96
N ASP A 313 5.16 26.42 13.75
CA ASP A 313 4.94 25.45 14.83
C ASP A 313 4.70 24.07 14.23
N THR A 314 5.24 23.05 14.90
CA THR A 314 5.21 21.66 14.41
C THR A 314 4.62 20.73 15.45
N ILE A 315 3.70 19.86 15.02
CA ILE A 315 3.30 18.66 15.77
C ILE A 315 4.10 17.50 15.19
N LYS A 316 4.88 16.82 16.04
CA LYS A 316 5.66 15.64 15.64
C LYS A 316 5.09 14.40 16.28
N ALA A 317 4.81 13.39 15.46
CA ALA A 317 4.25 12.13 15.91
C ALA A 317 4.96 10.92 15.28
N PHE A 318 4.91 9.78 15.96
CA PHE A 318 5.46 8.51 15.47
C PHE A 318 4.39 7.44 15.43
N GLN A 319 4.57 6.42 14.60
CA GLN A 319 3.63 5.31 14.56
C GLN A 319 3.61 4.58 15.91
N SER A 320 2.42 4.23 16.38
CA SER A 320 2.25 3.39 17.56
C SER A 320 2.66 1.96 17.24
N GLU A 321 3.52 1.36 18.07
CA GLU A 321 3.91 -0.06 17.96
C GLU A 321 2.89 -1.01 18.61
N VAL A 322 1.88 -0.46 19.27
CA VAL A 322 0.82 -1.19 19.97
C VAL A 322 -0.55 -0.65 19.57
N GLU A 323 -1.52 -1.53 19.51
CA GLU A 323 -2.91 -1.14 19.30
C GLU A 323 -3.44 -0.36 20.52
N SER A 324 -4.12 0.76 20.29
CA SER A 324 -4.83 1.46 21.37
C SER A 324 -5.86 0.54 22.04
N PRO A 325 -5.91 0.50 23.39
CA PRO A 325 -6.89 -0.29 24.12
C PRO A 325 -8.33 0.17 23.90
#